data_AF-A0A9N8RVL9-F1
#
_entry.id   AF-A0A9N8RVL9-F1
#
_cell.length_a   1.000
_cell.length_b   1.000
_cell.length_c   1.000
_cell.angle_alpha   90.00
_cell.angle_beta   90.00
_cell.angle_gamma   90.00
#
_symmetry.space_group_name_H-M   'P 1'
#
loop_
_entity.id
_entity.type
_entity.pdbx_description
1 polymer ?
#
loop_
_entity_poly.entity_id
_entity_poly.type
_entity_poly.pdbx_seq_one_letter_code
_entity_poly.pdbx_strand_id
1 'polypeptide(L)'
;MRFPFTVLACAWLLSGCADPDARARLGIQDSAATRTGFGATQDATAGAPDRQWIDTYAPVKSRRAALASVQRKLDGIAGDSYVRAKAQCWIDAGREAFKAGDQWGFVEETIGAAAVLSVSLEQGVTPSAARPVMRTVVTVRPDLWAIVDVVRGDPAFAHCPNAVMPLACAEVALMHAGHDAWRRSYDEAEARVATATNLLRTSAGNTLACSTRHDADRVSPVGTPDPQSRNAAGSSRNRAAFSRG
;
A
#
# COMPACT_ATOMS: atom_id res chain seq x y z
N MET A 1 48.59 53.50 3.46
CA MET A 1 48.79 52.38 2.51
C MET A 1 47.59 51.46 2.63
N ARG A 2 46.81 51.31 1.56
CA ARG A 2 45.51 50.62 1.53
C ARG A 2 45.73 49.20 1.00
N PHE A 3 45.46 48.17 1.80
CA PHE A 3 45.45 46.78 1.35
C PHE A 3 44.02 46.38 0.95
N PRO A 4 43.81 45.74 -0.21
CA PRO A 4 42.48 45.54 -0.76
C PRO A 4 41.76 44.35 -0.10
N PHE A 5 40.52 44.62 0.33
CA PHE A 5 39.49 43.63 0.61
C PHE A 5 39.11 42.93 -0.69
N THR A 6 39.70 41.77 -0.98
CA THR A 6 39.28 40.98 -2.16
C THR A 6 39.45 39.48 -1.95
N VAL A 7 39.02 38.95 -0.80
CA VAL A 7 38.85 37.50 -0.63
C VAL A 7 37.69 37.23 0.33
N LEU A 8 36.45 37.56 -0.04
CA LEU A 8 35.28 37.04 0.68
C LEU A 8 33.97 37.14 -0.14
N ALA A 9 34.00 36.63 -1.37
CA ALA A 9 32.80 36.61 -2.21
C ALA A 9 32.80 35.37 -3.12
N CYS A 10 32.82 34.16 -2.53
CA CYS A 10 32.52 32.93 -3.28
C CYS A 10 32.10 31.73 -2.42
N ALA A 11 31.67 31.92 -1.16
CA ALA A 11 31.30 30.81 -0.28
C ALA A 11 29.77 30.53 -0.18
N TRP A 12 28.91 31.37 -0.75
CA TRP A 12 27.46 31.30 -0.56
C TRP A 12 26.64 30.77 -1.76
N LEU A 13 27.29 30.14 -2.74
CA LEU A 13 26.61 29.60 -3.93
C LEU A 13 26.62 28.07 -4.04
N LEU A 14 26.99 27.36 -2.95
CA LEU A 14 27.06 25.88 -2.94
C LEU A 14 26.06 25.21 -1.97
N SER A 15 25.03 25.92 -1.49
CA SER A 15 23.84 25.26 -0.94
C SER A 15 23.03 24.70 -2.10
N GLY A 16 23.36 23.47 -2.52
CA GLY A 16 22.65 22.73 -3.55
C GLY A 16 21.15 22.70 -3.26
N CYS A 17 20.35 22.87 -4.32
CA CYS A 17 18.90 22.95 -4.35
C CYS A 17 18.22 21.70 -3.77
N ALA A 18 18.20 21.54 -2.46
CA ALA A 18 17.28 20.67 -1.76
C ALA A 18 16.32 21.58 -1.00
N ASP A 19 15.05 21.59 -1.40
CA ASP A 19 13.98 22.31 -0.68
C ASP A 19 13.87 21.71 0.74
N PRO A 20 14.34 22.42 1.79
CA PRO A 20 14.29 21.91 3.15
C PRO A 20 12.84 21.76 3.65
N ASP A 21 11.91 22.53 3.08
CA ASP A 21 10.51 22.50 3.45
C ASP A 21 9.84 21.23 2.90
N ALA A 22 10.17 20.80 1.68
CA ALA A 22 9.68 19.54 1.12
C ALA A 22 10.12 18.33 1.95
N ARG A 23 11.39 18.32 2.37
CA ARG A 23 11.91 17.27 3.24
C ARG A 23 11.22 17.24 4.60
N ALA A 24 10.95 18.41 5.20
CA ALA A 24 10.22 18.49 6.47
C ALA A 24 8.80 17.95 6.33
N ARG A 25 8.09 18.29 5.23
CA ARG A 25 6.75 17.78 4.93
C ARG A 25 6.71 16.26 4.75
N LEU A 26 7.78 15.66 4.21
CA LEU A 26 7.91 14.20 4.06
C LEU A 26 8.24 13.48 5.38
N GLY A 27 8.62 14.20 6.44
CA GLY A 27 8.91 13.60 7.75
C GLY A 27 10.08 12.61 7.74
N ILE A 28 11.09 12.84 6.89
CA ILE A 28 12.25 11.95 6.74
C ILE A 28 13.13 12.04 7.99
N GLN A 29 13.23 10.94 8.73
CA GLN A 29 14.03 10.85 9.97
C GLN A 29 15.44 10.29 9.75
N ASP A 30 15.69 9.61 8.63
CA ASP A 30 16.97 8.95 8.37
C ASP A 30 18.05 9.96 7.99
N SER A 31 19.06 10.11 8.86
CA SER A 31 20.18 11.02 8.64
C SER A 31 21.14 10.54 7.53
N ALA A 32 21.22 9.25 7.23
CA ALA A 32 22.12 8.69 6.22
C ALA A 32 21.72 9.11 4.81
N ALA A 33 20.41 9.12 4.51
CA ALA A 33 19.86 9.63 3.26
C ALA A 33 20.07 11.14 3.05
N THR A 34 20.57 11.83 4.08
CA THR A 34 20.59 13.29 4.15
C THR A 34 21.98 13.89 4.15
N ARG A 35 23.01 13.05 4.29
CA ARG A 35 24.40 13.47 4.13
C ARG A 35 24.75 13.62 2.64
N THR A 36 25.34 14.76 2.30
CA THR A 36 25.82 15.10 0.95
C THR A 36 27.27 15.58 1.02
N GLY A 37 27.96 15.55 -0.11
CA GLY A 37 29.31 16.10 -0.24
C GLY A 37 30.41 15.23 0.37
N PHE A 38 31.57 15.86 0.64
CA PHE A 38 32.72 15.19 1.22
C PHE A 38 32.37 14.59 2.59
N GLY A 39 32.56 13.27 2.74
CA GLY A 39 32.23 12.53 3.96
C GLY A 39 30.84 11.85 3.95
N ALA A 40 30.07 11.95 2.87
CA ALA A 40 28.92 11.07 2.66
C ALA A 40 29.40 9.61 2.50
N THR A 41 28.78 8.68 3.21
CA THR A 41 29.11 7.26 3.09
C THR A 41 28.55 6.69 1.79
N GLN A 42 29.22 5.68 1.24
CA GLN A 42 28.79 4.92 0.06
C GLN A 42 28.63 3.44 0.43
N ASP A 43 28.18 3.19 1.68
CA ASP A 43 27.97 1.87 2.23
C ASP A 43 26.52 1.40 2.02
N ALA A 44 26.21 0.18 2.47
CA ALA A 44 24.87 -0.37 2.38
C ALA A 44 23.80 0.51 3.06
N THR A 45 24.17 1.23 4.14
CA THR A 45 23.28 2.18 4.82
C THR A 45 22.96 3.39 3.97
N ALA A 46 23.91 3.88 3.17
CA ALA A 46 23.67 4.90 2.16
C ALA A 46 22.92 4.39 0.92
N GLY A 47 22.64 3.08 0.87
CA GLY A 47 21.98 2.43 -0.24
C GLY A 47 22.94 1.94 -1.31
N ALA A 48 24.21 1.65 -1.03
CA ALA A 48 25.08 0.97 -1.99
C ALA A 48 24.79 -0.54 -2.05
N PRO A 49 24.81 -1.18 -3.24
CA PRO A 49 24.54 -2.61 -3.33
C PRO A 49 25.65 -3.42 -2.64
N ASP A 50 25.26 -4.25 -1.67
CA ASP A 50 26.17 -5.21 -1.04
C ASP A 50 26.17 -6.56 -1.79
N ARG A 51 26.96 -7.51 -1.29
CA ARG A 51 27.09 -8.83 -1.93
C ARG A 51 25.77 -9.59 -1.95
N GLN A 52 24.99 -9.52 -0.87
CA GLN A 52 23.70 -10.21 -0.78
C GLN A 52 22.71 -9.66 -1.80
N TRP A 53 22.65 -8.34 -1.95
CA TRP A 53 21.81 -7.68 -2.95
C TRP A 53 22.20 -8.11 -4.36
N ILE A 54 23.50 -8.10 -4.66
CA ILE A 54 24.03 -8.53 -5.97
C ILE A 54 23.66 -9.99 -6.25
N ASP A 55 23.91 -10.90 -5.32
CA ASP A 55 23.62 -12.32 -5.51
C ASP A 55 22.11 -12.58 -5.68
N THR A 56 21.28 -11.79 -5.02
CA THR A 56 19.81 -11.87 -5.14
C THR A 56 19.29 -11.36 -6.49
N TYR A 57 19.80 -10.22 -6.97
CA TYR A 57 19.17 -9.50 -8.08
C TYR A 57 19.98 -9.48 -9.38
N ALA A 58 21.29 -9.74 -9.38
CA ALA A 58 22.08 -9.89 -10.61
C ALA A 58 21.60 -11.00 -11.57
N PRO A 59 20.89 -12.06 -11.12
CA PRO A 59 20.24 -13.01 -12.02
C PRO A 59 19.08 -12.40 -12.83
N VAL A 60 18.50 -11.26 -12.42
CA VAL A 60 17.42 -10.58 -13.15
C VAL A 60 17.97 -9.92 -14.41
N LYS A 61 18.05 -10.68 -15.52
CA LYS A 61 18.59 -10.18 -16.80
C LYS A 61 17.64 -9.26 -17.55
N SER A 62 16.34 -9.38 -17.31
CA SER A 62 15.31 -8.55 -17.93
C SER A 62 14.23 -8.21 -16.91
N ARG A 63 14.25 -6.97 -16.43
CA ARG A 63 13.26 -6.41 -15.49
C ARG A 63 11.83 -6.59 -16.00
N ARG A 64 11.59 -6.27 -17.27
CA ARG A 64 10.29 -6.46 -17.94
C ARG A 64 9.85 -7.93 -17.94
N ALA A 65 10.74 -8.85 -18.30
CA ALA A 65 10.40 -10.27 -18.33
C ALA A 65 10.15 -10.83 -16.91
N ALA A 66 10.93 -10.39 -15.93
CA ALA A 66 10.76 -10.76 -14.53
C ALA A 66 9.42 -10.27 -13.95
N LEU A 67 9.07 -8.99 -14.15
CA LEU A 67 7.75 -8.44 -13.77
C LEU A 67 6.60 -9.22 -14.42
N ALA A 68 6.72 -9.54 -15.71
CA ALA A 68 5.73 -10.36 -16.41
C ALA A 68 5.66 -11.80 -15.87
N SER A 69 6.78 -12.37 -15.46
CA SER A 69 6.84 -13.71 -14.88
C SER A 69 6.17 -13.77 -13.52
N VAL A 70 6.43 -12.79 -12.65
CA VAL A 70 5.80 -12.71 -11.33
C VAL A 70 4.30 -12.43 -11.46
N GLN A 71 3.87 -11.60 -12.42
CA GLN A 71 2.44 -11.42 -12.73
C GLN A 71 1.75 -12.73 -13.11
N ARG A 72 2.28 -13.46 -14.10
CA ARG A 72 1.69 -14.74 -14.53
C ARG A 72 1.58 -15.74 -13.38
N LYS A 73 2.59 -15.75 -12.50
CA LYS A 73 2.60 -16.56 -11.30
C LYS A 73 1.45 -16.16 -10.38
N LEU A 74 1.35 -14.87 -10.02
CA LEU A 74 0.30 -14.33 -9.15
C LEU A 74 -1.11 -14.59 -9.69
N ASP A 75 -1.31 -14.48 -11.00
CA ASP A 75 -2.61 -14.71 -11.66
C ASP A 75 -3.10 -16.16 -11.49
N GLY A 76 -2.17 -17.13 -11.43
CA GLY A 76 -2.47 -18.56 -11.34
C GLY A 76 -2.62 -19.11 -9.92
N ILE A 77 -2.38 -18.30 -8.89
CA ILE A 77 -2.35 -18.77 -7.49
C ILE A 77 -3.63 -18.32 -6.77
N ALA A 78 -4.20 -19.16 -5.91
CA ALA A 78 -5.27 -18.82 -4.96
C ALA A 78 -4.68 -18.39 -3.60
N GLY A 79 -5.42 -17.69 -2.73
CA GLY A 79 -4.96 -17.43 -1.36
C GLY A 79 -5.41 -16.09 -0.79
N ASP A 80 -4.78 -15.69 0.31
CA ASP A 80 -5.09 -14.48 1.07
C ASP A 80 -5.24 -13.24 0.16
N SER A 81 -6.38 -12.57 0.28
CA SER A 81 -6.76 -11.47 -0.61
C SER A 81 -5.84 -10.26 -0.44
N TYR A 82 -5.38 -9.99 0.77
CA TYR A 82 -4.51 -8.87 1.08
C TYR A 82 -3.07 -9.13 0.64
N VAL A 83 -2.53 -10.32 0.88
CA VAL A 83 -1.21 -10.72 0.37
C VAL A 83 -1.19 -10.68 -1.16
N ARG A 84 -2.23 -11.18 -1.83
CA ARG A 84 -2.34 -11.09 -3.29
C ARG A 84 -2.43 -9.64 -3.77
N ALA A 85 -3.28 -8.82 -3.16
CA ALA A 85 -3.40 -7.42 -3.51
C ALA A 85 -2.06 -6.69 -3.34
N LYS A 86 -1.34 -6.95 -2.25
CA LYS A 86 -0.02 -6.35 -2.00
C LYS A 86 1.02 -6.80 -3.01
N ALA A 87 1.02 -8.07 -3.41
CA ALA A 87 1.88 -8.57 -4.48
C ALA A 87 1.59 -7.85 -5.81
N GLN A 88 0.30 -7.65 -6.14
CA GLN A 88 -0.10 -6.91 -7.34
C GLN A 88 0.39 -5.46 -7.29
N CYS A 89 0.18 -4.76 -6.18
CA CYS A 89 0.63 -3.38 -6.00
C CYS A 89 2.16 -3.25 -6.16
N TRP A 90 2.94 -4.23 -5.68
CA TRP A 90 4.39 -4.28 -5.89
C TRP A 90 4.77 -4.46 -7.37
N ILE A 91 4.09 -5.33 -8.11
CA ILE A 91 4.31 -5.51 -9.55
C ILE A 91 4.05 -4.20 -10.28
N ASP A 92 2.96 -3.52 -9.95
CA ASP A 92 2.57 -2.27 -10.61
C ASP A 92 3.54 -1.12 -10.29
N ALA A 93 3.99 -1.00 -9.04
CA ALA A 93 5.06 -0.07 -8.67
C ALA A 93 6.37 -0.36 -9.42
N GLY A 94 6.74 -1.63 -9.57
CA GLY A 94 7.91 -2.04 -10.34
C GLY A 94 7.78 -1.70 -11.83
N ARG A 95 6.59 -1.86 -12.42
CA ARG A 95 6.31 -1.43 -13.81
C ARG A 95 6.40 0.08 -13.97
N GLU A 96 5.85 0.83 -13.02
CA GLU A 96 5.90 2.29 -13.02
C GLU A 96 7.35 2.78 -12.96
N ALA A 97 8.13 2.29 -11.99
CA ALA A 97 9.54 2.64 -11.83
C ALA A 97 10.38 2.23 -13.06
N PHE A 98 10.11 1.05 -13.63
CA PHE A 98 10.75 0.62 -14.88
C PHE A 98 10.44 1.57 -16.04
N LYS A 99 9.18 1.99 -16.19
CA LYS A 99 8.75 2.93 -17.23
C LYS A 99 9.35 4.32 -17.03
N ALA A 100 9.51 4.75 -15.78
CA ALA A 100 10.20 5.98 -15.41
C ALA A 100 11.72 5.91 -15.62
N GLY A 101 12.26 4.74 -16.01
CA GLY A 101 13.67 4.56 -16.27
C GLY A 101 14.52 4.46 -15.00
N ASP A 102 13.94 4.00 -13.88
CA ASP A 102 14.68 3.82 -12.64
C ASP A 102 15.84 2.82 -12.82
N GLN A 103 17.04 3.20 -12.37
CA GLN A 103 18.26 2.38 -12.44
C GLN A 103 18.91 2.22 -11.06
N TRP A 104 18.19 2.58 -9.99
CA TRP A 104 18.73 2.59 -8.63
C TRP A 104 18.53 1.27 -7.93
N GLY A 105 17.84 0.31 -8.54
CA GLY A 105 17.61 -1.05 -8.01
C GLY A 105 16.22 -1.28 -7.44
N PHE A 106 15.36 -0.25 -7.43
CA PHE A 106 14.01 -0.37 -6.88
C PHE A 106 13.13 -1.33 -7.69
N VAL A 107 13.32 -1.39 -9.02
CA VAL A 107 12.60 -2.34 -9.87
C VAL A 107 12.92 -3.78 -9.45
N GLU A 108 14.19 -4.10 -9.21
CA GLU A 108 14.64 -5.40 -8.73
C GLU A 108 14.05 -5.73 -7.35
N GLU A 109 14.05 -4.76 -6.44
CA GLU A 109 13.51 -4.92 -5.08
C GLU A 109 11.98 -5.15 -5.09
N THR A 110 11.25 -4.45 -5.96
CA THR A 110 9.78 -4.66 -6.14
C THR A 110 9.47 -6.04 -6.73
N ILE A 111 10.28 -6.53 -7.67
CA ILE A 111 10.19 -7.90 -8.20
C ILE A 111 10.39 -8.91 -7.07
N GLY A 112 11.41 -8.71 -6.22
CA GLY A 112 11.68 -9.57 -5.07
C GLY A 112 10.53 -9.57 -4.07
N ALA A 113 10.01 -8.40 -3.70
CA ALA A 113 8.89 -8.26 -2.78
C ALA A 113 7.63 -8.97 -3.30
N ALA A 114 7.28 -8.77 -4.57
CA ALA A 114 6.16 -9.47 -5.20
C ALA A 114 6.37 -10.98 -5.25
N ALA A 115 7.58 -11.44 -5.59
CA ALA A 115 7.91 -12.86 -5.66
C ALA A 115 7.81 -13.57 -4.30
N VAL A 116 8.29 -12.93 -3.23
CA VAL A 116 8.16 -13.45 -1.86
C VAL A 116 6.69 -13.63 -1.49
N LEU A 117 5.86 -12.61 -1.72
CA LEU A 117 4.42 -12.68 -1.44
C LEU A 117 3.73 -13.76 -2.28
N SER A 118 4.08 -13.90 -3.56
CA SER A 118 3.56 -14.98 -4.41
C SER A 118 3.95 -16.36 -3.88
N VAL A 119 5.18 -16.57 -3.42
CA VAL A 119 5.61 -17.84 -2.81
C VAL A 119 4.88 -18.12 -1.50
N SER A 120 4.66 -17.10 -0.67
CA SER A 120 3.88 -17.23 0.57
C SER A 120 2.45 -17.70 0.29
N LEU A 121 1.82 -17.19 -0.78
CA LEU A 121 0.49 -17.66 -1.22
C LEU A 121 0.51 -19.13 -1.64
N GLU A 122 1.51 -19.57 -2.41
CA GLU A 122 1.64 -20.98 -2.83
C GLU A 122 1.81 -21.93 -1.64
N GLN A 123 2.55 -21.48 -0.63
CA GLN A 123 2.84 -22.28 0.56
C GLN A 123 1.74 -22.20 1.62
N GLY A 124 0.73 -21.34 1.43
CA GLY A 124 -0.30 -21.08 2.43
C GLY A 124 0.25 -20.48 3.73
N VAL A 125 1.40 -19.80 3.67
CA VAL A 125 2.07 -19.21 4.84
C VAL A 125 1.71 -17.73 4.90
N THR A 126 1.37 -17.24 6.09
CA THR A 126 1.18 -15.81 6.32
C THR A 126 2.55 -15.11 6.33
N PRO A 127 2.83 -14.20 5.38
CA PRO A 127 4.09 -13.46 5.38
C PRO A 127 4.15 -12.52 6.60
N SER A 128 5.37 -12.16 7.00
CA SER A 128 5.56 -11.18 8.06
C SER A 128 4.81 -9.87 7.77
N ALA A 129 4.15 -9.33 8.79
CA ALA A 129 3.51 -8.02 8.71
C ALA A 129 4.53 -6.88 8.62
N ALA A 130 5.82 -7.16 8.86
CA ALA A 130 6.91 -6.22 8.73
C ALA A 130 7.04 -5.74 7.28
N ARG A 131 7.36 -4.45 7.14
CA ARG A 131 7.66 -3.86 5.83
C ARG A 131 8.96 -4.47 5.29
N PRO A 132 9.06 -4.78 3.98
CA PRO A 132 10.31 -5.25 3.42
C PRO A 132 11.37 -4.17 3.60
N VAL A 133 12.55 -4.57 4.07
CA VAL A 133 13.72 -3.68 4.10
C VAL A 133 14.27 -3.62 2.68
N MET A 134 14.38 -2.42 2.14
CA MET A 134 14.88 -2.15 0.80
C MET A 134 16.07 -1.21 0.89
N ARG A 135 17.08 -1.43 0.06
CA ARG A 135 18.33 -0.67 0.08
C ARG A 135 18.11 0.80 -0.23
N THR A 136 17.16 1.09 -1.12
CA THR A 136 16.94 2.43 -1.67
C THR A 136 15.66 3.08 -1.19
N VAL A 137 15.18 2.74 0.00
CA VAL A 137 13.93 3.28 0.55
C VAL A 137 14.18 3.86 1.94
N VAL A 138 13.80 5.12 2.14
CA VAL A 138 13.69 5.72 3.47
C VAL A 138 12.26 5.70 3.98
N THR A 139 12.09 5.73 5.30
CA THR A 139 10.75 5.94 5.86
C THR A 139 10.34 7.40 5.69
N VAL A 140 9.25 7.61 4.94
CA VAL A 140 8.52 8.88 4.87
C VAL A 140 7.23 8.76 5.68
N ARG A 141 6.77 9.89 6.23
CA ARG A 141 5.45 10.04 6.89
C ARG A 141 5.12 8.88 7.84
N PRO A 142 5.85 8.73 8.96
CA PRO A 142 5.61 7.67 9.94
C PRO A 142 4.18 7.69 10.50
N ASP A 143 3.52 8.86 10.48
CA ASP A 143 2.11 9.03 10.84
C ASP A 143 1.16 8.27 9.89
N LEU A 144 1.44 8.24 8.58
CA LEU A 144 0.64 7.46 7.63
C LEU A 144 0.81 5.95 7.81
N TRP A 145 2.00 5.51 8.24
CA TRP A 145 2.23 4.12 8.62
C TRP A 145 1.44 3.72 9.87
N ALA A 146 1.29 4.61 10.85
CA ALA A 146 0.41 4.35 11.99
C ALA A 146 -1.06 4.18 11.55
N ILE A 147 -1.51 4.94 10.54
CA ILE A 147 -2.85 4.76 9.96
C ILE A 147 -2.98 3.41 9.26
N VAL A 148 -1.95 2.95 8.51
CA VAL A 148 -1.92 1.60 7.94
C VAL A 148 -2.16 0.55 9.03
N ASP A 149 -1.44 0.65 10.15
CA ASP A 149 -1.54 -0.31 11.25
C ASP A 149 -2.93 -0.30 11.88
N VAL A 150 -3.53 0.87 12.08
CA VAL A 150 -4.91 1.02 12.59
C VAL A 150 -5.92 0.38 11.65
N VAL A 151 -5.89 0.69 10.35
CA VAL A 151 -6.86 0.16 9.38
C VAL A 151 -6.70 -1.35 9.23
N ARG A 152 -5.47 -1.86 9.19
CA ARG A 152 -5.18 -3.29 9.09
C ARG A 152 -5.62 -4.07 10.33
N GLY A 153 -5.48 -3.46 11.52
CA GLY A 153 -5.85 -4.05 12.80
C GLY A 153 -7.36 -4.01 13.11
N ASP A 154 -8.15 -3.28 12.32
CA ASP A 154 -9.59 -3.20 12.48
C ASP A 154 -10.25 -4.55 12.15
N PRO A 155 -11.03 -5.16 13.07
CA PRO A 155 -11.74 -6.42 12.79
C PRO A 155 -12.70 -6.36 11.60
N ALA A 156 -13.25 -5.18 11.30
CA ALA A 156 -14.11 -4.98 10.12
C ALA A 156 -13.30 -5.12 8.81
N PHE A 157 -12.02 -4.76 8.81
CA PHE A 157 -11.16 -4.84 7.62
C PHE A 157 -11.07 -6.27 7.07
N ALA A 158 -10.96 -7.27 7.96
CA ALA A 158 -10.87 -8.68 7.60
C ALA A 158 -12.07 -9.17 6.76
N HIS A 159 -13.22 -8.50 6.86
CA HIS A 159 -14.46 -8.84 6.17
C HIS A 159 -14.79 -7.87 5.02
N CYS A 160 -13.88 -6.94 4.70
CA CYS A 160 -14.08 -5.87 3.72
C CYS A 160 -13.20 -6.04 2.47
N PRO A 161 -13.63 -6.81 1.45
CA PRO A 161 -12.84 -6.99 0.23
C PRO A 161 -12.54 -5.68 -0.50
N ASN A 162 -13.44 -4.69 -0.42
CA ASN A 162 -13.26 -3.38 -1.06
C ASN A 162 -12.22 -2.48 -0.36
N ALA A 163 -11.86 -2.77 0.90
CA ALA A 163 -10.83 -2.03 1.64
C ALA A 163 -9.42 -2.59 1.37
N VAL A 164 -9.34 -3.88 0.98
CA VAL A 164 -8.08 -4.62 0.88
C VAL A 164 -7.11 -4.01 -0.14
N MET A 165 -7.56 -3.79 -1.38
CA MET A 165 -6.69 -3.28 -2.46
C MET A 165 -6.17 -1.86 -2.16
N PRO A 166 -7.02 -0.90 -1.75
CA PRO A 166 -6.54 0.43 -1.35
C PRO A 166 -5.50 0.40 -0.23
N LEU A 167 -5.69 -0.42 0.83
CA LEU A 167 -4.69 -0.52 1.90
C LEU A 167 -3.36 -1.07 1.40
N ALA A 168 -3.41 -2.18 0.66
CA ALA A 168 -2.22 -2.84 0.13
C ALA A 168 -1.40 -1.90 -0.78
N CYS A 169 -2.08 -1.16 -1.66
CA CYS A 169 -1.42 -0.22 -2.55
C CYS A 169 -0.94 1.06 -1.82
N ALA A 170 -1.60 1.47 -0.74
CA ALA A 170 -1.12 2.59 0.07
C ALA A 170 0.26 2.29 0.68
N GLU A 171 0.45 1.08 1.21
CA GLU A 171 1.75 0.66 1.77
C GLU A 171 2.86 0.66 0.73
N VAL A 172 2.59 0.12 -0.47
CA VAL A 172 3.56 0.12 -1.57
C VAL A 172 3.83 1.54 -2.05
N ALA A 173 2.81 2.40 -2.13
CA ALA A 173 2.97 3.81 -2.48
C ALA A 173 3.85 4.56 -1.46
N LEU A 174 3.72 4.29 -0.16
CA LEU A 174 4.60 4.85 0.87
C LEU A 174 6.05 4.38 0.72
N MET A 175 6.27 3.10 0.39
CA MET A 175 7.61 2.57 0.12
C MET A 175 8.24 3.22 -1.12
N HIS A 176 7.45 3.36 -2.19
CA HIS A 176 7.91 4.02 -3.41
C HIS A 176 8.15 5.53 -3.18
N ALA A 177 7.37 6.18 -2.31
CA ALA A 177 7.61 7.58 -1.93
C ALA A 177 8.92 7.70 -1.15
N GLY A 178 9.21 6.73 -0.29
CA GLY A 178 10.50 6.57 0.37
C GLY A 178 11.66 6.36 -0.60
N HIS A 179 11.43 5.68 -1.72
CA HIS A 179 12.42 5.55 -2.79
C HIS A 179 12.70 6.88 -3.49
N ASP A 180 11.65 7.59 -3.87
CA ASP A 180 11.77 8.91 -4.51
C ASP A 180 12.47 9.91 -3.58
N ALA A 181 12.14 9.88 -2.29
CA ALA A 181 12.79 10.67 -1.26
C ALA A 181 14.29 10.32 -1.10
N TRP A 182 14.65 9.03 -1.11
CA TRP A 182 16.04 8.57 -1.06
C TRP A 182 16.84 9.06 -2.28
N ARG A 183 16.22 9.07 -3.48
CA ARG A 183 16.79 9.63 -4.72
C ARG A 183 16.78 11.16 -4.77
N ARG A 184 16.21 11.82 -3.77
CA ARG A 184 16.03 13.28 -3.66
C ARG A 184 15.03 13.87 -4.66
N SER A 185 14.16 13.04 -5.23
CA SER A 185 12.99 13.46 -6.02
C SER A 185 11.84 13.83 -5.09
N TYR A 186 11.98 14.91 -4.32
CA TYR A 186 11.01 15.25 -3.27
C TYR A 186 9.60 15.55 -3.81
N ASP A 187 9.48 16.20 -4.97
CA ASP A 187 8.17 16.46 -5.58
C ASP A 187 7.45 15.15 -5.97
N GLU A 188 8.20 14.17 -6.52
CA GLU A 188 7.66 12.84 -6.83
C GLU A 188 7.24 12.11 -5.54
N ALA A 189 8.08 12.20 -4.50
CA ALA A 189 7.77 11.62 -3.19
C ALA A 189 6.51 12.23 -2.57
N GLU A 190 6.33 13.55 -2.63
CA GLU A 190 5.14 14.25 -2.13
C GLU A 190 3.88 13.87 -2.91
N ALA A 191 3.97 13.84 -4.25
CA ALA A 191 2.87 13.37 -5.09
C ALA A 191 2.46 11.94 -4.72
N ARG A 192 3.44 11.08 -4.43
CA ARG A 192 3.17 9.69 -4.08
C ARG A 192 2.65 9.53 -2.65
N VAL A 193 3.08 10.36 -1.70
CA VAL A 193 2.46 10.49 -0.37
C VAL A 193 1.01 10.92 -0.48
N ALA A 194 0.67 11.84 -1.40
CA ALA A 194 -0.71 12.23 -1.65
C ALA A 194 -1.55 11.06 -2.20
N THR A 195 -1.00 10.27 -3.14
CA THR A 195 -1.63 9.02 -3.61
C THR A 195 -1.85 8.04 -2.46
N ALA A 196 -0.84 7.79 -1.63
CA ALA A 196 -0.96 6.91 -0.46
C ALA A 196 -2.03 7.40 0.52
N THR A 197 -2.06 8.70 0.81
CA THR A 197 -3.06 9.32 1.68
C THR A 197 -4.48 9.11 1.15
N ASN A 198 -4.68 9.25 -0.16
CA ASN A 198 -5.98 9.00 -0.77
C ASN A 198 -6.40 7.53 -0.66
N LEU A 199 -5.48 6.61 -0.97
CA LEU A 199 -5.70 5.17 -0.84
C LEU A 199 -6.04 4.76 0.60
N LEU A 200 -5.36 5.33 1.61
CA LEU A 200 -5.68 5.11 3.02
C LEU A 200 -7.07 5.62 3.38
N ARG A 201 -7.44 6.82 2.91
CA ARG A 201 -8.78 7.36 3.11
C ARG A 201 -9.85 6.45 2.49
N THR A 202 -9.63 5.99 1.26
CA THR A 202 -10.52 5.05 0.59
C THR A 202 -10.63 3.74 1.36
N SER A 203 -9.51 3.17 1.82
CA SER A 203 -9.52 1.94 2.62
C SER A 203 -10.31 2.12 3.91
N ALA A 204 -9.99 3.15 4.71
CA ALA A 204 -10.64 3.40 5.98
C ALA A 204 -12.14 3.67 5.81
N GLY A 205 -12.52 4.44 4.79
CA GLY A 205 -13.91 4.69 4.44
C GLY A 205 -14.66 3.40 4.05
N ASN A 206 -14.02 2.53 3.27
CA ASN A 206 -14.58 1.24 2.89
C ASN A 206 -14.73 0.32 4.11
N THR A 207 -13.75 0.27 5.00
CA THR A 207 -13.81 -0.50 6.26
C THR A 207 -15.00 -0.06 7.12
N LEU A 208 -15.13 1.26 7.34
CA LEU A 208 -16.24 1.82 8.11
C LEU A 208 -17.60 1.50 7.47
N ALA A 209 -17.69 1.62 6.14
CA ALA A 209 -18.93 1.34 5.41
C ALA A 209 -19.34 -0.13 5.45
N CYS A 210 -18.41 -1.10 5.50
CA CYS A 210 -18.81 -2.48 5.72
C CYS A 210 -19.27 -2.72 7.15
N SER A 211 -18.59 -2.13 8.14
CA SER A 211 -18.96 -2.33 9.55
C SER A 211 -20.41 -1.91 9.78
N THR A 212 -20.80 -0.73 9.28
CA THR A 212 -22.17 -0.22 9.43
C THR A 212 -23.21 -1.10 8.73
N ARG A 213 -22.88 -1.67 7.56
CA ARG A 213 -23.76 -2.64 6.88
C ARG A 213 -23.89 -3.94 7.67
N HIS A 214 -22.79 -4.49 8.17
CA HIS A 214 -22.82 -5.69 9.00
C HIS A 214 -23.64 -5.49 10.28
N ASP A 215 -23.57 -4.32 10.90
CA ASP A 215 -24.38 -3.98 12.07
C ASP A 215 -25.87 -3.83 11.71
N ALA A 216 -26.20 -3.19 10.58
CA ALA A 216 -27.57 -3.07 10.09
C ALA A 216 -28.21 -4.44 9.75
N ASP A 217 -27.45 -5.34 9.15
CA ASP A 217 -27.91 -6.70 8.84
C ASP A 217 -28.16 -7.53 10.10
N ARG A 218 -27.39 -7.30 11.18
CA ARG A 218 -27.60 -7.95 12.48
C ARG A 218 -28.83 -7.42 13.23
N VAL A 219 -29.24 -6.18 12.98
CA VAL A 219 -30.35 -5.51 13.67
C VAL A 219 -31.67 -5.64 12.90
N SER A 220 -31.67 -6.19 11.67
CA SER A 220 -32.90 -6.45 10.92
C SER A 220 -33.83 -7.40 11.70
N PRO A 221 -35.06 -6.96 12.05
CA PRO A 221 -35.94 -7.74 12.90
C PRO A 221 -36.44 -8.98 12.16
N VAL A 222 -36.39 -10.13 12.84
CA VAL A 222 -37.13 -11.34 12.49
C VAL A 222 -38.54 -10.94 12.08
N GLY A 223 -38.92 -11.34 10.86
CA GLY A 223 -40.09 -10.86 10.15
C GLY A 223 -41.34 -10.76 11.02
N THR A 224 -42.04 -9.65 10.86
CA THR A 224 -43.44 -9.51 11.26
C THR A 224 -44.23 -10.71 10.74
N PRO A 225 -44.98 -11.44 11.58
CA PRO A 225 -45.81 -12.53 11.10
C PRO A 225 -46.82 -11.97 10.09
N ASP A 226 -46.88 -12.60 8.92
CA ASP A 226 -47.86 -12.30 7.87
C ASP A 226 -49.29 -12.35 8.45
N PRO A 227 -50.12 -11.29 8.30
CA PRO A 227 -51.49 -11.28 8.81
C PRO A 227 -52.44 -12.25 8.08
N GLN A 228 -52.02 -12.92 7.01
CA GLN A 228 -52.94 -13.64 6.13
C GLN A 228 -53.42 -15.03 6.60
N SER A 229 -52.95 -15.58 7.73
CA SER A 229 -53.38 -16.93 8.16
C SER A 229 -54.64 -16.99 9.05
N ARG A 230 -55.29 -15.87 9.39
CA ARG A 230 -56.48 -15.87 10.29
C ARG A 230 -57.85 -16.02 9.63
N ASN A 231 -57.95 -16.06 8.30
CA ASN A 231 -59.25 -16.07 7.61
C ASN A 231 -59.60 -17.40 6.90
N ALA A 232 -59.18 -18.55 7.44
CA ALA A 232 -59.54 -19.87 6.89
C ALA A 232 -60.29 -20.78 7.88
N ALA A 233 -60.88 -20.24 8.94
CA ALA A 233 -61.67 -21.03 9.91
C ALA A 233 -62.94 -20.27 10.31
N GLY A 234 -63.94 -20.21 9.42
CA GLY A 234 -65.21 -19.60 9.80
C GLY A 234 -66.22 -19.34 8.69
N SER A 235 -66.42 -20.25 7.73
CA SER A 235 -67.60 -20.17 6.86
C SER A 235 -67.99 -21.54 6.29
N SER A 236 -68.50 -22.41 7.16
CA SER A 236 -69.32 -23.54 6.73
C SER A 236 -70.22 -23.96 7.89
N ARG A 237 -71.38 -23.29 7.99
CA ARG A 237 -72.58 -23.76 8.70
C ARG A 237 -73.70 -22.74 8.54
N ASN A 238 -74.54 -22.92 7.51
CA ASN A 238 -76.01 -22.81 7.56
C ASN A 238 -76.60 -22.66 6.16
N ARG A 239 -77.11 -23.76 5.60
CA ARG A 239 -78.25 -23.79 4.67
C ARG A 239 -78.98 -25.14 4.78
N ALA A 240 -79.80 -25.24 5.82
CA ALA A 240 -81.06 -25.98 5.79
C ALA A 240 -82.15 -24.90 5.70
N ALA A 241 -83.29 -25.01 5.03
CA ALA A 241 -83.97 -26.06 4.30
C ALA A 241 -85.03 -25.36 3.42
N PHE A 242 -85.41 -25.90 2.26
CA PHE A 242 -86.78 -25.77 1.76
C PHE A 242 -87.14 -26.90 0.76
N SER A 243 -87.96 -27.81 1.29
CA SER A 243 -89.02 -28.63 0.67
C SER A 243 -89.25 -28.54 -0.85
N ARG A 244 -89.31 -29.71 -1.51
CA ARG A 244 -90.53 -30.28 -2.15
C ARG A 244 -90.22 -31.59 -2.90
N GLY A 245 -91.05 -32.62 -2.70
CA GLY A 245 -91.07 -33.86 -3.46
C GLY A 245 -91.20 -35.09 -2.58
#